data_AF-A0A1H7WY35-F1
#
_entry.id   AF-A0A1H7WY35-F1
#
_cell.length_a   1.000
_cell.length_b   1.000
_cell.length_c   1.000
_cell.angle_alpha   90.00
_cell.angle_beta   90.00
_cell.angle_gamma   90.00
#
_symmetry.space_group_name_H-M   'P 1'
#
loop_
_entity.id
_entity.type
_entity.pdbx_description
1 polymer ?
#
loop_
_entity_poly.entity_id
_entity_poly.type
_entity_poly.pdbx_seq_one_letter_code
_entity_poly.pdbx_strand_id
1 'polypeptide(L)'
;MAGIGVATCDVWLDARKTPQQDREVVIEGLMLAWVQGFLSSKNATGAKGRSVLDVPSPETIKRVIDKICGDNPDWKIYIVADTFATVLIDQYRGGGRK
;
A
#
# COMPACT_ATOMS: atom_id res chain seq x y z
N MET A 1 -10.06 -7.11 11.07
CA MET A 1 -9.25 -7.03 9.83
C MET A 1 -9.09 -8.43 9.27
N ALA A 2 -10.02 -8.87 8.42
CA ALA A 2 -9.92 -10.13 7.67
C ALA A 2 -10.39 -9.82 6.25
N GLY A 3 -9.53 -10.06 5.26
CA GLY A 3 -9.67 -9.62 3.86
C GLY A 3 -8.32 -9.69 3.16
N ILE A 4 -8.21 -9.19 1.92
CA ILE A 4 -6.99 -9.35 1.11
C ILE A 4 -5.71 -8.77 1.74
N GLY A 5 -5.84 -7.85 2.69
CA GLY A 5 -4.71 -7.33 3.47
C GLY A 5 -3.94 -8.36 4.32
N VAL A 6 -4.51 -9.55 4.60
CA VAL A 6 -3.79 -10.64 5.31
C VAL A 6 -3.02 -11.56 4.36
N ALA A 7 -3.11 -11.33 3.05
CA ALA A 7 -2.25 -11.99 2.09
C ALA A 7 -0.79 -11.60 2.34
N THR A 8 0.11 -12.49 1.99
CA THR A 8 1.55 -12.27 2.01
C THR A 8 2.03 -11.62 0.72
N CYS A 9 3.22 -11.04 0.78
CA CYS A 9 3.86 -10.37 -0.35
C CYS A 9 4.19 -11.34 -1.49
N ASP A 10 4.41 -12.62 -1.22
CA ASP A 10 4.49 -13.68 -2.25
C ASP A 10 3.26 -13.72 -3.16
N VAL A 11 2.04 -13.57 -2.62
CA VAL A 11 0.79 -13.56 -3.40
C VAL A 11 0.75 -12.33 -4.32
N TRP A 12 1.25 -11.19 -3.85
CA TRP A 12 1.40 -9.99 -4.68
C TRP A 12 2.43 -10.21 -5.80
N LEU A 13 3.61 -10.73 -5.45
CA LEU A 13 4.69 -10.97 -6.40
C LEU A 13 4.29 -12.01 -7.47
N ASP A 14 3.60 -13.08 -7.06
CA ASP A 14 3.06 -14.09 -7.96
C ASP A 14 2.00 -13.49 -8.87
N ALA A 15 1.08 -12.69 -8.32
CA ALA A 15 0.06 -12.01 -9.10
C ALA A 15 0.65 -11.05 -10.14
N ARG A 16 1.92 -10.64 -10.03
CA ARG A 16 2.61 -9.73 -10.95
C ARG A 16 3.49 -10.44 -11.98
N LYS A 17 3.63 -11.77 -11.91
CA LYS A 17 4.43 -12.54 -12.88
C LYS A 17 3.79 -12.51 -14.26
N THR A 18 4.63 -12.57 -15.29
CA THR A 18 4.20 -12.63 -16.70
C THR A 18 4.45 -14.02 -17.25
N PRO A 19 3.51 -14.63 -18.00
CA PRO A 19 2.18 -14.12 -18.33
C PRO A 19 1.25 -14.09 -17.11
N GLN A 20 0.46 -13.01 -17.01
CA GLN A 20 -0.46 -12.76 -15.90
C GLN A 20 -1.82 -13.37 -16.25
N GLN A 21 -2.32 -14.28 -15.42
CA GLN A 21 -3.65 -14.88 -15.61
C GLN A 21 -4.76 -13.91 -15.19
N ASP A 22 -5.98 -14.04 -15.73
CA ASP A 22 -7.11 -13.16 -15.38
C ASP A 22 -7.36 -13.07 -13.86
N ARG A 23 -7.17 -14.19 -13.15
CA ARG A 23 -7.25 -14.26 -11.69
C ARG A 23 -6.23 -13.37 -10.99
N GLU A 24 -5.00 -13.33 -11.50
CA GLU A 24 -3.89 -12.58 -10.95
C GLU A 24 -4.08 -11.07 -11.17
N VAL A 25 -4.66 -10.68 -12.32
CA VAL A 25 -5.08 -9.29 -12.58
C VAL A 25 -6.13 -8.81 -11.56
N VAL A 26 -7.11 -9.67 -11.24
CA VAL A 26 -8.12 -9.36 -10.22
C VAL A 26 -7.48 -9.24 -8.83
N ILE A 27 -6.55 -10.12 -8.48
CA ILE A 27 -5.82 -10.07 -7.21
C ILE A 27 -5.00 -8.77 -7.10
N GLU A 28 -4.26 -8.40 -8.16
CA GLU A 28 -3.51 -7.14 -8.21
C GLU A 28 -4.45 -5.95 -7.97
N GLY A 29 -5.56 -5.87 -8.70
CA GLY A 29 -6.54 -4.79 -8.58
C GLY A 29 -7.17 -4.70 -7.19
N LEU A 30 -7.55 -5.84 -6.60
CA LEU A 30 -8.12 -5.88 -5.25
C LEU A 30 -7.10 -5.47 -4.19
N MET A 31 -5.84 -5.87 -4.31
CA MET A 31 -4.78 -5.46 -3.38
C MET A 31 -4.52 -3.96 -3.46
N LEU A 32 -4.42 -3.40 -4.68
CA LEU A 32 -4.22 -1.96 -4.87
C LEU A 32 -5.39 -1.15 -4.27
N ALA A 33 -6.62 -1.54 -4.56
CA ALA A 33 -7.81 -0.88 -4.01
C ALA A 33 -7.85 -0.98 -2.47
N TRP A 34 -7.46 -2.13 -1.91
CA TRP A 34 -7.41 -2.34 -0.47
C TRP A 34 -6.35 -1.44 0.20
N VAL A 35 -5.14 -1.36 -0.35
CA VAL A 35 -4.07 -0.49 0.19
C VAL A 35 -4.47 0.98 0.07
N GLN A 36 -5.04 1.39 -1.07
CA GLN A 36 -5.55 2.74 -1.26
C GLN A 36 -6.61 3.10 -0.20
N GLY A 37 -7.57 2.20 0.05
CA GLY A 37 -8.58 2.36 1.10
C GLY A 37 -7.97 2.43 2.51
N PHE A 38 -6.96 1.61 2.79
CA PHE A 38 -6.24 1.65 4.07
C PHE A 38 -5.55 2.99 4.30
N LEU A 39 -4.81 3.51 3.31
CA LEU A 39 -4.15 4.82 3.39
C LEU A 39 -5.16 5.95 3.61
N SER A 40 -6.28 5.90 2.88
CA SER A 40 -7.39 6.85 3.06
C SER A 40 -7.98 6.79 4.49
N SER A 41 -8.08 5.60 5.09
CA SER A 41 -8.59 5.46 6.47
C SER A 41 -7.66 6.06 7.54
N LYS A 42 -6.34 6.02 7.30
CA LYS A 42 -5.34 6.66 8.18
C LYS A 42 -5.48 8.18 8.14
N ASN A 43 -5.86 8.76 7.01
CA ASN A 43 -6.20 10.18 6.92
C ASN A 43 -7.38 10.57 7.80
N ALA A 44 -8.44 9.75 7.79
CA ALA A 44 -9.66 10.03 8.53
C ALA A 44 -9.45 9.97 10.06
N THR A 45 -8.47 9.19 10.52
CA THR A 45 -8.22 8.92 11.94
C THR A 45 -7.08 9.74 12.55
N GLY A 46 -6.23 10.37 11.74
CA GLY A 46 -5.08 11.12 12.24
C GLY A 46 -4.72 12.34 11.39
N ALA A 47 -5.32 13.49 11.68
CA ALA A 47 -4.64 14.81 11.66
C ALA A 47 -5.60 15.92 12.10
N LYS A 48 -5.39 16.48 13.30
CA LYS A 48 -5.89 17.83 13.65
C LYS A 48 -5.07 18.89 12.89
N GLY A 49 -5.16 18.88 11.57
CA GLY A 49 -4.47 19.81 10.69
C GLY A 49 -4.49 19.31 9.26
N ARG A 50 -5.37 19.89 8.42
CA ARG A 50 -5.44 19.77 6.95
C ARG A 50 -5.10 18.39 6.36
N SER A 51 -6.11 17.58 6.07
CA SER A 51 -6.15 16.58 4.98
C SER A 51 -4.77 16.09 4.50
N VAL A 52 -4.04 15.33 5.32
CA VAL A 52 -2.58 15.25 5.23
C VAL A 52 -2.05 14.31 4.13
N LEU A 53 -2.82 13.35 3.63
CA LEU A 53 -2.34 12.48 2.55
C LEU A 53 -3.27 12.60 1.34
N ASP A 54 -2.83 13.33 0.31
CA ASP A 54 -3.28 13.02 -1.05
C ASP A 54 -2.95 11.55 -1.27
N VAL A 55 -3.99 10.71 -1.37
CA VAL A 55 -3.80 9.27 -1.50
C VAL A 55 -3.02 9.03 -2.79
N PRO A 56 -1.85 8.36 -2.73
CA PRO A 56 -1.01 8.20 -3.91
C PRO A 56 -1.75 7.48 -5.05
N SER A 57 -1.36 7.77 -6.29
CA SER A 57 -1.96 7.10 -7.45
C SER A 57 -1.72 5.58 -7.40
N PRO A 58 -2.59 4.76 -8.02
CA PRO A 58 -2.41 3.31 -8.07
C PRO A 58 -1.03 2.88 -8.57
N GLU A 59 -0.44 3.58 -9.54
CA GLU A 59 0.91 3.29 -10.06
C GLU A 59 2.01 3.58 -9.03
N THR A 60 1.81 4.58 -8.18
CA THR A 60 2.74 4.89 -7.10
C THR A 60 2.64 3.84 -6.01
N ILE A 61 1.41 3.50 -5.60
CA ILE A 61 1.13 2.41 -4.65
C ILE A 61 1.80 1.12 -5.13
N LYS A 62 1.55 0.74 -6.39
CA LYS A 62 2.13 -0.43 -7.03
C LYS A 62 3.66 -0.49 -6.93
N ARG A 63 4.35 0.58 -7.31
CA ARG A 63 5.82 0.64 -7.24
C ARG A 63 6.36 0.49 -5.82
N VAL A 64 5.68 1.08 -4.84
CA VAL A 64 6.08 0.97 -3.44
C VAL A 64 5.84 -0.43 -2.91
N ILE A 65 4.69 -1.04 -3.21
CA ILE A 65 4.40 -2.43 -2.83
C ILE A 65 5.40 -3.38 -3.51
N ASP A 66 5.68 -3.22 -4.81
CA ASP A 66 6.67 -4.03 -5.55
C ASP A 66 8.03 -3.99 -4.84
N LYS A 67 8.48 -2.80 -4.42
CA LYS A 67 9.74 -2.65 -3.69
C LYS A 67 9.70 -3.37 -2.33
N ILE A 68 8.73 -3.02 -1.47
CA ILE A 68 8.68 -3.54 -0.10
C ILE A 68 8.47 -5.06 -0.10
N CYS A 69 7.62 -5.57 -0.98
CA CYS A 69 7.37 -6.99 -1.12
C CYS A 69 8.55 -7.75 -1.74
N GLY A 70 9.30 -7.14 -2.67
CA GLY A 70 10.54 -7.72 -3.18
C GLY A 70 11.60 -7.90 -2.08
N ASP A 71 11.69 -6.95 -1.16
CA ASP A 71 12.61 -7.00 -0.01
C ASP A 71 12.10 -7.93 1.11
N ASN A 72 10.77 -8.14 1.21
CA ASN A 72 10.13 -8.85 2.33
C ASN A 72 8.97 -9.75 1.86
N PRO A 73 9.26 -10.90 1.22
CA PRO A 73 8.22 -11.77 0.63
C PRO A 73 7.25 -12.37 1.66
N ASP A 74 7.68 -12.56 2.91
CA ASP A 74 6.86 -13.14 3.98
C ASP A 74 5.97 -12.13 4.69
N TRP A 75 6.12 -10.84 4.38
CA TRP A 75 5.32 -9.80 5.02
C TRP A 75 3.88 -9.82 4.55
N LYS A 76 2.98 -9.50 5.48
CA LYS A 76 1.56 -9.34 5.19
C LYS A 76 1.32 -7.97 4.55
N ILE A 77 0.39 -7.89 3.60
CA ILE A 77 0.08 -6.65 2.87
C ILE A 77 -0.34 -5.51 3.82
N TYR A 78 -1.00 -5.79 4.94
CA TYR A 78 -1.31 -4.76 5.93
C TYR A 78 -0.06 -4.14 6.59
N ILE A 79 1.02 -4.92 6.77
CA ILE A 79 2.31 -4.42 7.29
C ILE A 79 2.95 -3.50 6.26
N VAL A 80 2.90 -3.89 4.99
CA VAL A 80 3.37 -3.05 3.87
C VAL A 80 2.61 -1.74 3.80
N ALA A 81 1.28 -1.78 3.90
CA ALA A 81 0.43 -0.60 3.87
C ALA A 81 0.67 0.35 5.07
N ASP A 82 0.90 -0.21 6.27
CA ASP A 82 1.21 0.58 7.47
C ASP A 82 2.61 1.20 7.41
N THR A 83 3.59 0.46 6.88
CA THR A 83 4.94 0.97 6.59
C THR A 83 4.87 2.12 5.59
N PHE A 84 4.10 1.96 4.52
CA PHE A 84 3.92 3.01 3.53
C PHE A 84 3.23 4.25 4.11
N ALA A 85 2.16 4.06 4.92
CA ALA A 85 1.51 5.16 5.62
C ALA A 85 2.48 5.94 6.51
N THR A 86 3.36 5.23 7.22
CA THR A 86 4.39 5.84 8.09
C THR A 86 5.37 6.70 7.28
N VAL A 87 5.88 6.18 6.16
CA VAL A 87 6.77 6.93 5.26
C VAL A 87 6.10 8.21 4.76
N LEU A 88 4.83 8.13 4.36
CA LEU A 88 4.11 9.31 3.88
C LEU A 88 3.91 10.36 4.99
N ILE A 89 3.59 9.91 6.22
CA ILE A 89 3.45 10.79 7.38
C ILE A 89 4.78 11.45 7.73
N ASP A 90 5.89 10.72 7.68
CA ASP A 90 7.22 11.25 7.96
C ASP A 90 7.68 12.25 6.90
N GLN A 91 7.39 12.00 5.61
CA GLN A 91 7.64 12.98 4.54
C GLN A 91 6.87 14.28 4.78
N TYR A 92 5.61 14.19 5.21
CA TYR A 92 4.81 15.37 5.52
C TYR A 92 5.35 16.14 6.75
N ARG A 93 5.66 15.44 7.83
CA ARG A 93 6.18 16.05 9.07
C ARG A 93 7.59 16.61 8.90
N GLY A 94 8.42 15.98 8.07
CA GLY A 94 9.77 16.45 7.72
C GLY A 94 9.78 17.62 6.71
N GLY A 95 8.73 17.74 5.89
CA GLY A 95 8.59 18.81 4.89
C GLY A 95 8.20 20.18 5.46
N GLY A 96 7.81 20.27 6.73
CA GLY A 96 7.44 21.52 7.41
C GLY A 96 8.60 22.41 7.86
N ARG A 97 9.83 22.17 7.41
CA ARG A 97 11.02 22.95 7.78
C ARG A 97 11.52 23.80 6.62
N LYS A 98 10.79 24.86 6.28
CA LYS A 98 11.31 26.10 5.68
C LYS A 98 10.53 27.29 6.19
#